data_AF-A0A832M1H2-F1
#
_entry.id   AF-A0A832M1H2-F1
#
_cell.length_a   1.000
_cell.length_b   1.000
_cell.length_c   1.000
_cell.angle_alpha   90.00
_cell.angle_beta   90.00
_cell.angle_gamma   90.00
#
_symmetry.space_group_name_H-M   'P 1'
#
loop_
_entity.id
_entity.type
_entity.pdbx_description
1 polymer ?
#
loop_
_entity_poly.entity_id
_entity_poly.type
_entity_poly.pdbx_seq_one_letter_code
_entity_poly.pdbx_strand_id
1 'polypeptide(L)'
;MRFNEEPEYEKRGRIVMDARAFISAFKPLLEPEQVAELANGYYEGSTMRVWLDDGSVEVAVGTDYVVIERDDYEKLVRELEKTLAGAR
;
A
#
# COMPACT_ATOMS: atom_id res chain seq x y z
N MET A 1 -3.76 4.60 -38.61
CA MET A 1 -4.26 5.00 -37.27
C MET A 1 -3.64 4.07 -36.25
N ARG A 2 -2.79 4.58 -35.37
CA ARG A 2 -2.37 3.85 -34.16
C ARG A 2 -3.10 4.52 -33.00
N PHE A 3 -4.06 3.81 -32.43
CA PHE A 3 -4.57 4.12 -31.10
C PHE A 3 -3.44 3.73 -30.13
N ASN A 4 -2.54 4.69 -29.85
CA ASN A 4 -1.83 4.65 -28.57
C ASN A 4 -2.82 5.25 -27.57
N GLU A 5 -3.77 4.43 -27.13
CA GLU A 5 -4.46 4.69 -25.88
C GLU A 5 -3.39 4.55 -24.80
N GLU A 6 -2.79 5.68 -24.42
CA GLU A 6 -2.11 5.78 -23.13
C GLU A 6 -3.09 5.23 -22.09
N PRO A 7 -2.72 4.18 -21.34
CA PRO A 7 -3.68 3.56 -20.45
C PRO A 7 -4.07 4.60 -19.39
N GLU A 8 -5.36 4.73 -19.10
CA GLU A 8 -5.99 5.77 -18.25
C GLU A 8 -5.45 5.88 -16.80
N TYR A 9 -4.36 5.18 -16.45
CA TYR A 9 -3.69 5.24 -15.16
C TYR A 9 -3.01 6.58 -14.87
N GLU A 10 -2.87 7.48 -15.86
CA GLU A 10 -2.15 8.75 -15.70
C GLU A 10 -3.00 9.92 -15.15
N LYS A 11 -4.28 9.70 -14.79
CA LYS A 11 -5.18 10.80 -14.35
C LYS A 11 -5.54 10.83 -12.86
N ARG A 12 -5.04 9.92 -12.02
CA ARG A 12 -5.28 9.96 -10.55
C ARG A 12 -3.99 9.61 -9.82
N GLY A 13 -3.57 10.46 -8.89
CA GLY A 13 -2.27 10.38 -8.23
C GLY A 13 -2.10 9.08 -7.44
N ARG A 14 -1.55 8.07 -8.11
CA ARG A 14 -1.28 6.75 -7.52
C ARG A 14 0.22 6.56 -7.34
N ILE A 15 0.57 5.94 -6.23
CA ILE A 15 1.92 5.51 -5.92
C ILE A 15 1.96 4.00 -6.11
N VAL A 16 2.80 3.55 -7.03
CA VAL A 16 3.10 2.13 -7.23
C VAL A 16 4.43 1.84 -6.56
N MET A 17 4.47 0.80 -5.74
CA MET A 17 5.71 0.38 -5.08
C MET A 17 5.83 -1.14 -5.03
N ASP A 18 7.08 -1.61 -5.01
CA ASP A 18 7.39 -3.02 -4.77
C ASP A 18 6.83 -3.48 -3.42
N ALA A 19 6.27 -4.69 -3.37
CA ALA A 19 5.62 -5.23 -2.18
C ALA A 19 6.60 -5.37 -1.00
N ARG A 20 7.87 -5.70 -1.25
CA ARG A 20 8.91 -5.76 -0.19
C ARG A 20 9.30 -4.37 0.28
N ALA A 21 9.34 -3.39 -0.61
CA ALA A 21 9.53 -1.99 -0.23
C ALA A 21 8.34 -1.48 0.62
N PHE A 22 7.12 -1.84 0.26
CA PHE A 22 5.91 -1.54 1.04
C PHE A 22 5.99 -2.15 2.45
N ILE A 23 6.31 -3.45 2.55
CA ILE A 23 6.54 -4.11 3.85
C ILE A 23 7.63 -3.37 4.62
N SER A 24 8.79 -3.12 4.02
CA SER A 24 9.90 -2.47 4.72
C SER A 24 9.55 -1.09 5.26
N ALA A 25 8.72 -0.33 4.53
CA ALA A 25 8.29 1.00 4.94
C ALA A 25 7.22 0.95 6.03
N PHE A 26 6.21 0.09 5.87
CA PHE A 26 4.99 0.13 6.69
C PHE A 26 4.82 -1.06 7.63
N LYS A 27 5.82 -1.94 7.79
CA LYS A 27 5.76 -3.12 8.67
C LYS A 27 5.12 -2.87 10.04
N PRO A 28 5.38 -1.74 10.76
CA PRO A 28 4.74 -1.49 12.05
C PRO A 28 3.22 -1.33 12.01
N LEU A 29 2.65 -1.00 10.84
CA LEU A 29 1.22 -0.82 10.61
C LEU A 29 0.53 -2.07 10.04
N LEU A 30 1.29 -3.11 9.70
CA LEU A 30 0.76 -4.31 9.04
C LEU A 30 0.55 -5.43 10.06
N GLU A 31 -0.54 -6.17 9.88
CA GLU A 31 -0.76 -7.41 10.61
C GLU A 31 0.26 -8.48 10.17
N PRO A 32 0.68 -9.39 11.06
CA PRO A 32 1.64 -10.45 10.72
C PRO A 32 1.24 -11.27 9.49
N GLU A 33 -0.05 -11.55 9.32
CA GLU A 33 -0.63 -12.28 8.20
C GLU A 33 -0.44 -11.52 6.88
N GLN A 34 -0.73 -10.22 6.88
CA GLN A 34 -0.53 -9.34 5.72
C GLN A 34 0.94 -9.30 5.28
N VAL A 35 1.86 -9.23 6.25
CA VAL A 35 3.29 -9.29 5.97
C VAL A 35 3.67 -10.63 5.34
N ALA A 36 3.14 -11.75 5.85
CA ALA A 36 3.43 -13.08 5.33
C ALA A 36 2.90 -13.26 3.90
N GLU A 37 1.67 -12.82 3.63
CA GLU A 37 1.04 -12.90 2.31
C GLU A 37 1.80 -12.07 1.27
N LEU A 38 2.10 -10.81 1.59
CA LEU A 38 2.88 -9.92 0.72
C LEU A 38 4.32 -10.43 0.50
N ALA A 39 4.98 -10.97 1.53
CA ALA A 39 6.36 -11.45 1.42
C ALA A 39 6.47 -12.70 0.55
N ASN A 40 5.44 -13.56 0.56
CA ASN A 40 5.37 -14.77 -0.23
C ASN A 40 4.84 -14.54 -1.66
N GLY A 41 4.42 -13.30 -1.99
CA GLY A 41 3.81 -12.97 -3.28
C GLY A 41 2.45 -13.64 -3.49
N TYR A 42 1.79 -14.04 -2.39
CA TYR A 42 0.49 -14.70 -2.40
C TYR A 42 -0.46 -13.92 -1.51
N TYR A 43 -1.16 -12.97 -2.13
CA TYR A 43 -2.32 -12.31 -1.53
C TYR A 43 -3.54 -12.71 -2.36
N GLU A 44 -4.53 -13.34 -1.72
CA GLU A 44 -5.68 -13.94 -2.43
C GLU A 44 -6.69 -12.88 -2.94
N GLY A 45 -6.58 -11.64 -2.46
CA GLY A 45 -7.40 -10.50 -2.89
C GLY A 45 -6.75 -9.59 -3.93
N SER A 46 -7.54 -8.71 -4.55
CA SER A 46 -7.01 -7.59 -5.36
C SER A 46 -6.77 -6.32 -4.54
N THR A 47 -7.25 -6.30 -3.29
CA THR A 47 -7.17 -5.16 -2.37
C THR A 47 -6.92 -5.63 -0.95
N MET A 48 -6.00 -4.98 -0.25
CA MET A 48 -5.70 -5.19 1.15
C MET A 48 -6.12 -3.97 1.96
N ARG A 49 -6.72 -4.21 3.13
CA ARG A 49 -7.09 -3.15 4.07
C ARG A 49 -6.06 -3.04 5.19
N VAL A 50 -5.44 -1.88 5.35
CA VAL A 50 -4.56 -1.56 6.47
C VAL A 50 -5.37 -0.82 7.52
N TRP A 51 -5.40 -1.34 8.75
CA TRP A 51 -6.11 -0.74 9.87
C TRP A 51 -5.21 0.27 10.58
N LEU A 52 -5.72 1.48 10.79
CA LEU A 52 -5.05 2.61 11.45
C LEU A 52 -5.86 3.03 12.69
N ASP A 53 -5.29 3.81 13.60
CA ASP A 53 -6.03 4.25 14.79
C ASP A 53 -7.23 5.15 14.43
N ASP A 54 -7.13 5.93 13.36
CA ASP A 54 -8.16 6.85 12.89
C ASP A 54 -9.05 6.31 11.75
N GLY A 55 -8.88 5.03 11.38
CA GLY A 55 -9.71 4.38 10.37
C GLY A 55 -9.00 3.27 9.61
N SER A 56 -9.17 3.23 8.30
CA SER A 56 -8.50 2.26 7.45
C SER A 56 -8.17 2.84 6.09
N VAL A 57 -7.17 2.24 5.46
CA VAL A 57 -6.74 2.51 4.10
C VAL A 57 -6.89 1.22 3.29
N GLU A 58 -7.44 1.33 2.07
CA GLU A 58 -7.47 0.22 1.12
C GLU A 58 -6.39 0.44 0.06
N VAL A 59 -5.51 -0.54 -0.10
CA VAL A 59 -4.47 -0.55 -1.13
C VAL A 59 -4.75 -1.67 -2.11
N ALA A 60 -4.50 -1.44 -3.41
CA ALA A 60 -4.57 -2.53 -4.38
C ALA A 60 -3.26 -3.33 -4.36
N VAL A 61 -3.38 -4.66 -4.44
CA VAL A 61 -2.25 -5.58 -4.32
C VAL A 61 -2.15 -6.42 -5.58
N GLY A 62 -0.97 -6.38 -6.21
CA GLY A 62 -0.55 -7.30 -7.26
C GLY A 62 0.43 -8.34 -6.71
N THR A 63 0.95 -9.20 -7.59
CA THR A 63 1.88 -10.27 -7.21
C THR A 63 3.16 -9.77 -6.52
N ASP A 64 3.71 -8.65 -7.00
CA ASP A 64 4.98 -8.08 -6.55
C ASP A 64 4.90 -6.57 -6.28
N TYR A 65 3.72 -5.96 -6.40
CA TYR A 65 3.53 -4.53 -6.19
C TYR A 65 2.27 -4.20 -5.40
N VAL A 66 2.29 -3.02 -4.79
CA VAL A 66 1.16 -2.39 -4.13
C VAL A 66 0.89 -1.05 -4.81
N VAL A 67 -0.39 -0.75 -5.06
CA VAL A 67 -0.85 0.53 -5.59
C VAL A 67 -1.65 1.24 -4.51
N ILE A 68 -1.27 2.48 -4.23
CA ILE A 68 -1.82 3.30 -3.16
C ILE A 68 -2.27 4.63 -3.76
N GLU A 69 -3.47 5.10 -3.42
CA GLU A 69 -3.86 6.46 -3.75
C GLU A 69 -3.01 7.45 -2.92
N ARG A 70 -2.63 8.59 -3.50
CA ARG A 70 -1.69 9.52 -2.84
C ARG A 70 -2.15 9.97 -1.46
N ASP A 71 -3.44 10.30 -1.30
CA ASP A 71 -4.00 10.75 -0.03
C ASP A 71 -3.90 9.65 1.05
N ASP A 72 -4.03 8.38 0.64
CA ASP A 72 -3.92 7.23 1.52
C ASP A 72 -2.47 6.92 1.88
N TYR A 73 -1.53 7.13 0.94
CA TYR A 73 -0.11 7.09 1.26
C TYR A 73 0.26 8.15 2.31
N GLU A 74 -0.26 9.37 2.19
CA GLU A 74 -0.02 10.42 3.19
C GLU A 74 -0.61 10.04 4.57
N LYS A 75 -1.76 9.36 4.62
CA LYS A 75 -2.30 8.81 5.87
C LYS A 75 -1.39 7.73 6.47
N LEU A 76 -0.95 6.77 5.66
CA LEU A 76 -0.04 5.71 6.09
C LEU A 76 1.26 6.28 6.68
N VAL A 77 1.85 7.29 6.03
CA VAL A 77 3.06 7.96 6.53
C VAL A 77 2.81 8.65 7.87
N ARG A 78 1.73 9.43 7.98
CA ARG A 78 1.38 10.10 9.25
C ARG A 78 1.15 9.11 10.38
N GLU A 79 0.47 8.00 10.11
CA GLU A 79 0.22 6.98 11.11
C GLU A 79 1.51 6.29 11.54
N LEU A 80 2.38 5.94 10.59
CA LEU A 80 3.69 5.38 10.87
C LEU A 80 4.52 6.32 11.77
N GLU A 81 4.53 7.62 11.47
CA GLU A 81 5.22 8.62 12.30
C GLU A 81 4.67 8.65 13.73
N LYS A 82 3.35 8.58 13.92
CA LYS A 82 2.73 8.50 15.26
C LYS A 82 3.15 7.21 15.97
N THR A 83 3.05 6.05 15.32
CA THR A 83 3.44 4.75 15.89
C THR A 83 4.90 4.75 16.34
N LEU A 84 5.79 5.30 15.52
CA LEU A 84 7.22 5.37 15.84
C LEU A 84 7.54 6.40 16.93
N ALA A 85 6.80 7.52 17.00
CA ALA A 85 6.94 8.50 18.06
C ALA A 85 6.41 7.99 19.42
N GLY A 86 5.34 7.20 19.42
CA GLY A 86 4.77 6.59 20.63
C GLY A 86 5.55 5.38 21.16
N ALA A 87 6.43 4.80 20.34
CA ALA A 87 7.31 3.69 20.73
C ALA A 87 8.63 4.12 21.40
N ARG A 88 8.88 5.43 21.53
CA ARG A 88 10.05 6.02 22.21
C ARG A 88 9.75 6.41 23.64
#